data_AF-A0A832VLR6-F1
#
_entry.id   AF-A0A832VLR6-F1
#
_cell.length_a   1.000
_cell.length_b   1.000
_cell.length_c   1.000
_cell.angle_alpha   90.00
_cell.angle_beta   90.00
_cell.angle_gamma   90.00
#
_symmetry.space_group_name_H-M   'P 1'
#
loop_
_entity.id
_entity.type
_entity.pdbx_description
1 polymer ?
#
loop_
_entity_poly.entity_id
_entity_poly.type
_entity_poly.pdbx_seq_one_letter_code
_entity_poly.pdbx_strand_id
1 'polypeptide(L)' 'MTPKTEIYFATRKTSRAHVYITKGSGRVRINNTPAEMINQESAREVILSPLEIAG' A
#
# COMPACT_ATOMS: atom_id res chain seq x y z
N MET A 1 1.18 16.33 19.04
CA MET A 1 2.28 15.71 18.27
C MET A 1 1.73 15.38 16.88
N THR A 2 2.03 16.19 15.87
CA THR A 2 1.59 15.94 14.50
C THR A 2 2.28 14.66 13.99
N PRO A 3 1.54 13.62 13.58
CA PRO A 3 2.17 12.42 13.06
C PRO A 3 2.92 12.80 11.78
N LYS A 4 4.25 12.60 11.78
CA LYS A 4 5.05 12.70 10.55
C LYS A 4 4.46 11.72 9.55
N THR A 5 3.80 12.28 8.54
CA THR A 5 3.21 11.53 7.44
C THR A 5 4.17 11.66 6.28
N GLU A 6 4.72 10.53 5.84
CA GLU A 6 5.60 10.48 4.68
C GLU A 6 4.73 10.21 3.45
N ILE A 7 4.90 11.04 2.43
CA ILE A 7 4.12 10.95 1.20
C ILE A 7 5.03 10.39 0.11
N TYR A 8 4.59 9.30 -0.50
CA TYR A 8 5.25 8.67 -1.62
C TYR A 8 4.32 8.65 -2.83
N PHE A 9 4.92 8.69 -4.02
CA PHE A 9 4.19 8.62 -5.28
C PHE A 9 4.84 7.57 -6.18
N ALA A 10 4.01 6.82 -6.89
CA ALA A 10 4.44 5.87 -7.90
C ALA A 10 3.59 6.01 -9.15
N THR A 11 4.21 5.83 -10.32
CA THR A 11 3.53 5.91 -11.61
C THR A 11 3.93 4.74 -12.50
N ARG A 12 2.97 4.18 -13.25
CA ARG A 12 3.23 3.14 -14.25
C ARG A 12 2.22 3.27 -15.40
N LYS A 13 2.69 3.46 -16.63
CA LYS A 13 1.83 3.72 -17.80
C LYS A 13 0.85 4.88 -17.52
N THR A 14 -0.46 4.61 -17.52
CA THR A 14 -1.52 5.56 -17.19
C THR A 14 -1.91 5.54 -15.70
N SER A 15 -1.40 4.59 -14.92
CA SER A 15 -1.73 4.41 -13.51
C SER A 15 -0.86 5.28 -12.61
N ARG A 16 -1.49 5.87 -11.59
CA ARG A 16 -0.85 6.70 -10.56
C ARG A 16 -1.27 6.21 -9.18
N ALA A 17 -0.33 6.14 -8.25
CA ALA A 17 -0.58 5.77 -6.86
C ALA A 17 0.03 6.80 -5.92
N HIS A 18 -0.80 7.35 -5.04
CA HIS A 18 -0.38 8.25 -3.96
C HIS A 18 -0.49 7.49 -2.64
N VAL A 19 0.61 7.41 -1.90
CA VAL A 19 0.71 6.61 -0.68
C VAL A 19 1.05 7.53 0.48
N TYR A 20 0.31 7.35 1.58
CA TYR A 20 0.55 8.04 2.83
C TYR A 20 1.00 7.02 3.86
N ILE A 21 2.25 7.13 4.32
CA ILE A 21 2.81 6.28 5.35
C ILE A 21 2.79 7.05 6.67
N THR A 22 2.08 6.50 7.64
CA THR A 22 1.98 7.04 9.00
C THR A 22 2.48 6.01 9.99
N LYS A 23 3.19 6.44 11.04
CA LYS A 23 3.54 5.57 12.17
C LYS A 23 2.26 5.01 12.80
N GLY A 24 2.09 3.69 12.81
CA GLY A 24 0.86 3.04 13.26
C GLY A 24 0.98 1.52 13.37
N SER A 25 -0.15 0.83 13.47
CA SER A 25 -0.25 -0.60 13.75
C SER A 25 0.03 -1.53 12.55
N GLY A 26 0.83 -1.09 11.57
CA GLY A 26 1.21 -1.91 10.40
C GLY A 26 0.07 -2.29 9.45
N ARG A 27 -0.98 -1.46 9.33
CA ARG A 27 -2.13 -1.74 8.45
C ARG A 27 -1.92 -1.17 7.05
N VAL A 28 -2.10 -2.00 6.02
CA VAL A 28 -2.05 -1.60 4.60
C VAL A 28 -3.46 -1.58 4.02
N ARG A 29 -3.87 -0.42 3.50
CA ARG A 29 -5.19 -0.20 2.87
C ARG A 29 -5.02 0.50 1.52
N ILE A 30 -5.79 0.05 0.53
CA ILE A 30 -5.83 0.62 -0.82
C ILE A 30 -7.27 1.06 -1.08
N ASN A 31 -7.50 2.34 -1.35
CA ASN A 31 -8.86 2.89 -1.54
C ASN A 31 -9.84 2.49 -0.42
N ASN A 32 -9.37 2.51 0.82
CA ASN A 32 -10.09 2.06 2.02
C ASN A 32 -10.41 0.54 2.10
N THR A 33 -9.98 -0.25 1.12
CA THR A 33 -10.09 -1.71 1.14
C THR A 33 -8.79 -2.32 1.71
N PRO A 34 -8.88 -3.32 2.61
CA PRO A 34 -7.69 -4.07 3.02
C PRO A 34 -7.01 -4.71 1.82
N ALA A 35 -5.67 -4.73 1.79
CA ALA A 35 -4.91 -5.32 0.67
C ALA A 35 -5.25 -6.81 0.45
N GLU A 36 -5.63 -7.51 1.52
CA GLU A 36 -6.09 -8.91 1.48
C GLU A 36 -7.44 -9.12 0.78
N MET A 37 -8.28 -8.09 0.69
CA MET A 37 -9.64 -8.20 0.16
C MET A 37 -9.76 -7.73 -1.30
N ILE A 38 -8.64 -7.54 -2.00
CA ILE A 38 -8.66 -7.19 -3.42
C ILE A 38 -9.16 -8.38 -4.23
N ASN A 39 -10.24 -8.18 -4.98
CA ASN A 39 -10.89 -9.23 -5.79
C ASN A 39 -9.98 -9.82 -6.88
N GLN A 40 -8.97 -9.07 -7.32
CA GLN A 40 -8.03 -9.52 -8.34
C GLN A 40 -6.84 -10.24 -7.69
N GLU A 41 -6.77 -11.56 -7.87
CA GLU A 41 -5.74 -12.43 -7.28
C GLU A 41 -4.32 -12.03 -7.67
N SER A 42 -4.07 -11.74 -8.96
CA SER A 42 -2.75 -11.32 -9.44
C SER A 42 -2.28 -9.99 -8.85
N ALA A 43 -3.20 -9.07 -8.54
CA ALA A 43 -2.84 -7.83 -7.87
C ALA A 43 -2.47 -8.08 -6.41
N ARG A 44 -3.19 -8.99 -5.75
CA ARG A 44 -2.98 -9.36 -4.34
C ARG A 44 -1.58 -9.93 -4.12
N GLU A 45 -1.13 -10.85 -4.96
CA GLU A 45 0.21 -11.44 -4.88
C GLU A 45 1.31 -10.38 -5.03
N VAL A 46 1.20 -9.52 -6.04
CA VAL A 46 2.19 -8.46 -6.30
C VAL A 46 2.27 -7.46 -5.14
N ILE A 47 1.14 -7.15 -4.48
CA ILE A 47 1.12 -6.23 -3.33
C ILE A 47 1.68 -6.87 -2.06
N LEU A 48 1.43 -8.16 -1.84
CA LEU A 48 1.91 -8.89 -0.64
C LEU A 48 3.39 -9.28 -0.74
N SER A 49 3.90 -9.60 -1.93
CA SER A 49 5.30 -10.03 -2.13
C SER A 49 6.36 -9.11 -1.50
N PRO A 50 6.35 -7.77 -1.64
CA PRO A 50 7.34 -6.92 -0.98
C PRO A 50 7.20 -6.91 0.55
N LEU A 51 6.00 -7.15 1.08
CA LEU A 51 5.77 -7.25 2.53
C LEU A 51 6.34 -8.56 3.09
N GLU A 52 6.26 -9.64 2.33
CA GLU A 52 6.84 -10.94 2.71
C GLU A 52 8.37 -10.93 2.64
N ILE A 53 8.95 -10.30 1.62
CA ILE A 53 10.41 -10.21 1.44
C ILE A 53 11.06 -9.30 2.50
N ALA A 54 10.36 -8.26 2.93
CA ALA A 54 10.84 -7.33 3.95
C ALA A 54 10.62 -7.85 5.40
N GLY A 55 9.98 -9.02 5.55
CA GLY A 55 9.69 -9.66 6.84
C GLY A 55 10.91 -10.25 7.54
#